data_AF-A0A7X6SQR0-F1
#
_entry.id   AF-A0A7X6SQR0-F1
#
_cell.length_a   1.000
_cell.length_b   1.000
_cell.length_c   1.000
_cell.angle_alpha   90.00
_cell.angle_beta   90.00
_cell.angle_gamma   90.00
#
_symmetry.space_group_name_H-M   'P 1'
#
loop_
_entity.id
_entity.type
_entity.pdbx_description
1 polymer ?
#
loop_
_entity_poly.entity_id
_entity_poly.type
_entity_poly.pdbx_seq_one_letter_code
_entity_poly.pdbx_strand_id
1 'polypeptide(L)'
;MKKFSIIATILILASATAVAQKYAFVDTEYIRKNIPAFTTAQEQLDNLSRLWEKEINDGYAVVEQMYKSYQNEAPLLSQDMKIKREEAIISREKEMKDLQSRYFGMEGELFKKREELVKPIQDEILKA
;
A
#
# COMPACT_ATOMS: atom_id res chain seq x y z
N MET A 1 -14.25 -45.11 -19.63
CA MET A 1 -13.08 -45.34 -18.75
C MET A 1 -11.83 -44.55 -19.14
N LYS A 2 -11.49 -44.40 -20.44
CA LYS A 2 -10.28 -43.67 -20.90
C LYS A 2 -10.22 -42.18 -20.51
N LYS A 3 -11.37 -41.49 -20.42
CA LYS A 3 -11.45 -40.06 -20.04
C LYS A 3 -11.14 -39.81 -18.56
N PHE A 4 -11.48 -40.78 -17.69
CA PHE A 4 -11.23 -40.69 -16.25
C PHE A 4 -9.74 -40.86 -15.94
N SER A 5 -9.05 -41.74 -16.68
CA SER A 5 -7.59 -41.88 -16.60
C SER A 5 -6.86 -40.61 -17.04
N ILE A 6 -7.35 -39.89 -18.05
CA ILE A 6 -6.73 -38.63 -18.51
C ILE A 6 -6.87 -37.52 -17.46
N ILE A 7 -8.04 -37.42 -16.82
CA ILE A 7 -8.30 -36.44 -15.76
C ILE A 7 -7.44 -36.74 -14.51
N ALA A 8 -7.30 -38.02 -14.14
CA ALA A 8 -6.45 -38.44 -13.04
C ALA A 8 -4.97 -38.11 -13.31
N THR A 9 -4.49 -38.33 -14.54
CA THR A 9 -3.12 -37.98 -14.92
C THR A 9 -2.88 -36.46 -14.89
N ILE A 10 -3.85 -35.64 -15.33
CA ILE A 10 -3.74 -34.18 -15.27
C ILE A 10 -3.70 -33.67 -13.82
N LEU A 11 -4.48 -34.26 -12.91
CA LEU A 11 -4.47 -33.93 -11.48
C LEU A 11 -3.14 -34.29 -10.81
N ILE A 12 -2.52 -35.41 -11.20
CA ILE A 12 -1.21 -35.81 -10.67
C ILE A 12 -0.11 -34.86 -11.17
N LEU A 13 -0.12 -34.48 -12.45
CA LEU A 13 0.84 -33.50 -12.98
C LEU A 13 0.67 -32.09 -12.40
N ALA A 14 -0.54 -31.68 -12.02
CA ALA A 14 -0.79 -30.39 -11.37
C ALA A 14 -0.22 -30.31 -9.93
N SER A 15 -0.06 -31.46 -9.25
CA SER A 15 0.52 -31.50 -7.90
C SER A 15 2.05 -31.36 -7.87
N ALA A 16 2.73 -31.60 -9.02
CA ALA A 16 4.18 -31.52 -9.12
C ALA A 16 4.73 -30.08 -9.23
N THR A 17 3.89 -29.08 -9.50
CA THR A 17 4.30 -27.67 -9.62
C THR A 17 4.19 -26.87 -8.33
N ALA A 18 3.74 -27.48 -7.23
CA ALA A 18 3.55 -26.82 -5.93
C ALA A 18 4.84 -26.65 -5.11
N VAL A 19 6.00 -27.12 -5.59
CA VAL A 19 7.28 -27.06 -4.86
C VAL A 19 8.27 -26.09 -5.53
N ALA A 20 7.90 -24.83 -5.61
CA ALA A 20 8.82 -23.75 -6.01
C ALA A 20 8.47 -22.38 -5.42
N GLN A 21 7.64 -22.32 -4.36
CA GLN A 21 7.54 -21.11 -3.54
C GLN A 21 8.83 -21.00 -2.74
N LYS A 22 9.84 -20.35 -3.35
CA LYS A 22 11.04 -19.89 -2.64
C LYS A 22 10.59 -18.91 -1.55
N TYR A 23 10.29 -19.41 -0.36
CA TYR A 23 10.32 -18.61 0.84
C TYR A 23 11.79 -18.34 1.13
N ALA A 24 12.28 -17.19 0.67
CA ALA A 24 13.54 -16.66 1.16
C ALA A 24 13.27 -16.14 2.57
N PHE A 25 13.67 -16.91 3.59
CA PHE A 25 13.97 -16.30 4.88
C PHE A 25 15.19 -15.41 4.65
N VAL A 26 14.95 -14.13 4.42
CA VAL A 26 16.01 -13.15 4.43
C VAL A 26 16.45 -13.03 5.87
N ASP A 27 17.56 -13.67 6.20
CA ASP A 27 18.21 -13.54 7.49
C ASP A 27 18.58 -12.06 7.68
N THR A 28 17.73 -11.35 8.42
CA THR A 28 17.82 -9.90 8.60
C THR A 28 19.09 -9.53 9.37
N GLU A 29 19.71 -10.48 10.07
CA GLU A 29 20.98 -10.33 10.80
C GLU A 29 22.18 -10.11 9.86
N TYR A 30 22.21 -10.75 8.69
CA TYR A 30 23.34 -10.69 7.76
C TYR A 30 23.39 -9.37 6.95
N ILE A 31 22.22 -8.85 6.56
CA ILE A 31 22.11 -7.54 5.89
C ILE A 31 22.42 -6.41 6.89
N ARG A 32 21.91 -6.51 8.12
CA ARG A 32 22.12 -5.53 9.19
C ARG A 32 23.59 -5.38 9.62
N LYS A 33 24.41 -6.43 9.47
CA LYS A 33 25.85 -6.40 9.79
C LYS A 33 26.72 -5.74 8.73
N ASN A 34 26.29 -5.70 7.47
CA ASN A 34 27.17 -5.29 6.37
C ASN A 34 26.90 -3.87 5.85
N ILE A 35 25.72 -3.26 6.10
CA ILE A 35 25.47 -1.83 5.79
C ILE A 35 24.48 -1.20 6.80
N PRO A 36 24.94 -0.74 7.97
CA PRO A 36 24.09 -0.03 8.95
C PRO A 36 23.33 1.17 8.36
N ALA A 37 23.90 1.83 7.35
CA ALA A 37 23.26 2.92 6.62
C ALA A 37 21.99 2.48 5.88
N PHE A 38 21.96 1.26 5.32
CA PHE A 38 20.78 0.72 4.62
C PHE A 38 19.66 0.41 5.60
N THR A 39 19.98 -0.20 6.75
CA THR A 39 18.99 -0.45 7.80
C THR A 39 18.38 0.87 8.31
N THR A 40 19.21 1.88 8.54
CA THR A 40 18.73 3.21 8.97
C THR A 40 17.82 3.86 7.93
N ALA A 41 18.20 3.81 6.65
CA ALA A 41 17.39 4.29 5.54
C ALA A 41 16.04 3.56 5.44
N GLN A 42 16.04 2.25 5.60
CA GLN A 42 14.82 1.44 5.59
C GLN A 42 13.90 1.79 6.76
N GLU A 43 14.42 1.93 7.97
CA GLU A 43 13.64 2.34 9.15
C GLU A 43 13.01 3.73 8.97
N GLN A 44 13.73 4.67 8.35
CA GLN A 44 13.19 6.00 8.04
C GLN A 44 12.04 5.92 7.03
N LEU A 45 12.19 5.12 5.97
CA LEU A 45 11.14 4.90 4.98
C LEU A 45 9.90 4.25 5.60
N ASP A 46 10.09 3.25 6.46
CA ASP A 46 9.00 2.55 7.15
C ASP A 46 8.25 3.49 8.10
N ASN A 47 8.98 4.35 8.83
CA ASN A 47 8.40 5.38 9.69
C ASN A 47 7.55 6.37 8.89
N LEU A 48 8.05 6.87 7.77
CA LEU A 48 7.31 7.78 6.88
C LEU A 48 6.06 7.10 6.29
N SER A 49 6.20 5.86 5.82
CA SER A 49 5.06 5.08 5.31
C SER A 49 3.95 4.97 6.35
N ARG A 50 4.29 4.60 7.59
CA ARG A 50 3.30 4.50 8.69
C ARG A 50 2.63 5.82 9.01
N LEU A 51 3.39 6.93 9.00
CA LEU A 51 2.84 8.25 9.27
C LEU A 51 1.81 8.65 8.21
N TRP A 52 2.17 8.49 6.93
CA TRP A 52 1.29 8.83 5.81
C TRP A 52 0.09 7.89 5.69
N GLU A 53 0.27 6.60 5.95
CA GLU A 53 -0.85 5.65 6.06
C GLU A 53 -1.82 6.08 7.15
N LYS A 54 -1.31 6.47 8.33
CA LYS A 54 -2.15 6.96 9.42
C LYS A 54 -2.90 8.23 9.02
N GLU A 55 -2.23 9.19 8.39
CA GLU A 55 -2.85 10.44 7.92
C GLU A 55 -3.99 10.18 6.93
N ILE A 56 -3.77 9.30 5.95
CA ILE A 56 -4.79 8.91 4.97
C ILE A 56 -5.95 8.20 5.66
N ASN A 57 -5.67 7.26 6.57
CA ASN A 57 -6.70 6.51 7.29
C ASN A 57 -7.55 7.42 8.19
N ASP A 58 -6.91 8.33 8.93
CA ASP A 58 -7.60 9.33 9.75
C ASP A 58 -8.50 10.22 8.86
N GLY A 59 -8.01 10.59 7.67
CA GLY A 59 -8.79 11.35 6.70
C GLY A 59 -10.00 10.59 6.14
N TYR A 60 -9.87 9.31 5.81
CA TYR A 60 -10.98 8.47 5.38
C TYR A 60 -11.98 8.21 6.51
N ALA A 61 -11.54 8.10 7.76
CA ALA A 61 -12.43 8.00 8.91
C ALA A 61 -13.33 9.25 9.05
N VAL A 62 -12.79 10.43 8.76
CA VAL A 62 -13.59 11.67 8.70
C VAL A 62 -14.62 11.62 7.57
N VAL A 63 -14.25 11.15 6.37
CA VAL A 63 -15.18 10.98 5.25
C VAL A 63 -16.31 10.01 5.61
N GLU A 64 -15.99 8.89 6.25
CA GLU A 64 -16.97 7.92 6.73
C GLU A 64 -17.93 8.54 7.75
N GLN A 65 -17.41 9.35 8.69
CA GLN A 65 -18.23 10.06 9.66
C GLN A 65 -19.15 11.10 8.99
N MET A 66 -18.67 11.81 7.98
CA MET A 66 -19.49 12.74 7.19
C MET A 66 -20.63 12.00 6.48
N TYR A 67 -20.34 10.82 5.90
CA TYR A 67 -21.34 9.99 5.24
C TYR A 67 -22.41 9.49 6.21
N LYS A 68 -22.01 8.97 7.38
CA LYS A 68 -22.92 8.56 8.45
C LYS A 68 -23.80 9.71 8.94
N SER A 69 -23.22 10.88 9.12
CA SER A 69 -23.95 12.09 9.53
C SER A 69 -24.97 12.51 8.47
N TYR A 70 -24.56 12.49 7.19
CA TYR A 70 -25.45 12.76 6.07
C TYR A 70 -26.64 11.79 6.01
N GLN A 71 -26.41 10.48 6.18
CA GLN A 71 -27.50 9.49 6.16
C GLN A 71 -28.54 9.75 7.26
N ASN A 72 -28.11 10.14 8.46
CA ASN A 72 -29.00 10.43 9.57
C ASN A 72 -29.77 11.74 9.38
N GLU A 73 -29.12 12.77 8.82
CA GLU A 73 -29.70 14.10 8.61
C GLU A 73 -30.53 14.19 7.33
N ALA A 74 -30.26 13.38 6.31
CA ALA A 74 -30.84 13.47 4.97
C ALA A 74 -32.38 13.60 4.93
N PRO A 75 -33.17 12.90 5.77
CA PRO A 75 -34.63 13.08 5.79
C PRO A 75 -35.08 14.50 6.17
N LEU A 76 -34.24 15.23 6.89
CA LEU A 76 -34.51 16.58 7.41
C LEU A 76 -33.97 17.69 6.48
N LEU A 77 -33.20 17.33 5.45
CA LEU A 77 -32.54 18.28 4.56
C LEU A 77 -33.36 18.59 3.31
N SER A 78 -33.33 19.85 2.88
CA SER A 78 -33.81 20.25 1.55
C SER A 78 -32.90 19.72 0.45
N GLN A 79 -33.38 19.70 -0.79
CA GLN A 79 -32.61 19.19 -1.93
C GLN A 79 -31.27 19.91 -2.12
N ASP A 80 -31.25 21.24 -2.02
CA ASP A 80 -30.01 22.03 -2.15
C ASP A 80 -29.01 21.72 -1.04
N MET A 81 -29.50 21.47 0.18
CA MET A 81 -28.63 21.11 1.31
C MET A 81 -28.04 19.70 1.13
N LYS A 82 -28.80 18.77 0.55
CA LYS A 82 -28.30 17.43 0.22
C LYS A 82 -27.16 17.49 -0.78
N ILE A 83 -27.34 18.24 -1.87
CA ILE A 83 -26.30 18.41 -2.91
C ILE A 83 -25.02 18.97 -2.28
N LYS A 84 -25.10 20.03 -1.46
CA LYS A 84 -23.92 20.61 -0.80
C LYS A 84 -23.20 19.62 0.13
N ARG A 85 -23.95 18.78 0.85
CA ARG A 85 -23.37 17.74 1.73
C ARG A 85 -22.68 16.65 0.92
N GLU A 86 -23.31 16.19 -0.16
CA GLU A 86 -22.73 15.20 -1.07
C GLU A 86 -21.46 15.73 -1.74
N GLU A 87 -21.47 16.96 -2.25
CA GLU A 87 -20.30 17.61 -2.83
C GLU A 87 -19.15 17.74 -1.82
N ALA A 88 -19.45 18.10 -0.56
CA ALA A 88 -18.44 18.17 0.49
C ALA A 88 -17.81 16.80 0.78
N ILE A 89 -18.62 15.74 0.83
CA ILE A 89 -18.13 14.36 1.01
C ILE A 89 -17.24 13.95 -0.16
N ILE A 90 -17.71 14.15 -1.40
CA ILE A 90 -16.98 13.80 -2.62
C ILE A 90 -15.67 14.58 -2.73
N SER A 91 -15.69 15.87 -2.40
CA SER A 91 -14.47 16.71 -2.37
C SER A 91 -13.47 16.16 -1.36
N ARG A 92 -13.93 15.83 -0.15
CA ARG A 92 -13.06 15.32 0.92
C ARG A 92 -12.49 13.93 0.60
N GLU A 93 -13.27 13.08 -0.05
CA GLU A 93 -12.81 11.77 -0.55
C GLU A 93 -11.75 11.93 -1.64
N LYS A 94 -11.98 12.85 -2.58
CA LYS A 94 -11.03 13.16 -3.64
C LYS A 94 -9.71 13.69 -3.08
N GLU A 95 -9.77 14.58 -2.09
CA GLU A 95 -8.57 15.08 -1.40
C GLU A 95 -7.73 13.94 -0.79
N MET A 96 -8.37 12.94 -0.17
CA MET A 96 -7.66 11.78 0.40
C MET A 96 -7.06 10.87 -0.67
N LYS A 97 -7.77 10.68 -1.78
CA LYS A 97 -7.25 9.93 -2.92
C LYS A 97 -6.04 10.64 -3.56
N ASP A 98 -6.13 11.95 -3.71
CA ASP A 98 -5.04 12.77 -4.24
C ASP A 98 -3.84 12.79 -3.29
N LEU A 99 -4.08 12.82 -1.97
CA LEU A 99 -3.06 12.71 -0.93
C LEU A 99 -2.35 11.33 -0.98
N GLN A 100 -3.12 10.25 -1.09
CA GLN A 100 -2.60 8.90 -1.24
C GLN A 100 -1.74 8.77 -2.50
N SER A 101 -2.19 9.30 -3.63
CA SER A 101 -1.41 9.32 -4.88
C SER A 101 -0.14 10.16 -4.74
N ARG A 102 -0.18 11.28 -4.02
CA ARG A 102 1.00 12.12 -3.77
C ARG A 102 2.07 11.40 -2.95
N TYR A 103 1.67 10.64 -1.94
CA TYR A 103 2.61 9.91 -1.09
C TYR A 103 3.09 8.59 -1.73
N PHE A 104 2.18 7.80 -2.26
CA PHE A 104 2.41 6.42 -2.69
C PHE A 104 2.30 6.19 -4.21
N GLY A 105 2.13 7.26 -5.00
CA GLY A 105 2.12 7.17 -6.47
C GLY A 105 3.47 6.72 -7.03
N MET A 106 3.49 6.42 -8.34
CA MET A 106 4.70 5.90 -9.03
C MET A 106 5.93 6.80 -8.85
N GLU A 107 5.72 8.12 -8.83
CA GLU A 107 6.74 9.14 -8.53
C GLU A 107 6.39 9.94 -7.27
N GLY A 108 5.69 9.30 -6.34
CA GLY A 108 5.25 9.92 -5.09
C GLY A 108 6.41 10.24 -4.15
N GLU A 109 6.09 10.92 -3.05
CA GLU A 109 7.07 11.33 -2.03
C GLU A 109 7.84 10.14 -1.44
N LEU A 110 7.19 8.98 -1.26
CA LEU A 110 7.86 7.78 -0.76
C LEU A 110 8.93 7.27 -1.73
N PHE A 111 8.64 7.31 -3.03
CA PHE A 111 9.57 6.88 -4.06
C PHE A 111 10.79 7.81 -4.12
N LYS A 112 10.56 9.12 -4.12
CA LYS A 112 11.65 10.12 -4.09
C LYS A 112 12.52 9.97 -2.86
N LYS A 113 11.92 9.77 -1.68
CA LYS A 113 12.67 9.57 -0.44
C LYS A 113 13.48 8.28 -0.46
N ARG A 114 12.94 7.21 -1.06
CA ARG A 114 13.68 5.96 -1.27
C ARG A 114 14.89 6.18 -2.18
N GLU A 115 14.72 6.90 -3.28
CA GLU A 115 15.84 7.21 -4.17
C GLU A 115 16.91 8.02 -3.42
N GLU A 116 16.52 9.06 -2.69
CA GLU A 116 17.43 9.92 -1.91
C GLU A 116 18.27 9.13 -0.89
N LEU A 117 17.64 8.20 -0.17
CA LEU A 117 18.29 7.46 0.90
C LEU A 117 19.08 6.24 0.41
N VAL A 118 18.63 5.57 -0.65
CA VAL A 118 19.20 4.29 -1.10
C VAL A 118 20.27 4.49 -2.18
N LYS A 119 20.12 5.49 -3.06
CA LYS A 119 21.09 5.79 -4.13
C LYS A 119 22.53 6.00 -3.63
N PRO A 120 22.80 6.82 -2.59
CA PRO A 120 24.17 6.99 -2.10
C PRO A 120 24.77 5.68 -1.55
N ILE A 121 23.94 4.84 -0.94
CA ILE A 121 24.36 3.53 -0.43
C ILE A 121 24.74 2.61 -1.58
N GLN A 122 23.97 2.60 -2.68
CA GLN A 122 24.30 1.84 -3.88
C GLN A 122 25.61 2.30 -4.51
N ASP A 123 25.84 3.63 -4.59
CA ASP A 123 27.08 4.19 -5.13
C ASP A 123 28.32 3.83 -4.30
N GLU A 124 28.19 3.76 -2.97
CA GLU A 124 29.27 3.31 -2.08
C GLU A 124 29.62 1.84 -2.29
N ILE A 125 28.60 0.97 -2.42
CA ILE A 125 28.81 -0.47 -2.68
C ILE A 125 29.48 -0.68 -4.04
N LEU A 126 29.07 0.06 -5.09
CA LEU A 126 29.60 -0.12 -6.44
C LEU A 126 31.04 0.40 -6.61
N LYS A 127 31.49 1.31 -5.72
CA LYS A 127 32.87 1.81 -5.70
C LYS A 127 33.81 0.95 -4.86
N ALA A 128 33.28 0.09 -3.99
CA ALA A 128 34.03 -0.83 -3.15
C ALA A 128 34.40 -2.12 -3.89
#